data_AF-A0A1V5GBY5-F1
#
_entry.id   AF-A0A1V5GBY5-F1
#
_cell.length_a   1.000
_cell.length_b   1.000
_cell.length_c   1.000
_cell.angle_alpha   90.00
_cell.angle_beta   90.00
_cell.angle_gamma   90.00
#
_symmetry.space_group_name_H-M   'P 1'
#
loop_
_entity.id
_entity.type
_entity.pdbx_description
1 polymer ?
#
loop_
_entity_poly.entity_id
_entity_poly.type
_entity_poly.pdbx_seq_one_letter_code
_entity_poly.pdbx_strand_id
1 'polypeptide(L)'
;MSDGMKQYYEEYGRKVFLYLMTLCSDPDTAEELTQETFYQAIKNVGKYKGESSVYTWLCGIAKKLWLNEARRRKYHPVAEPDPTAEDLSPRPDEKAEENDEKMRLLRRLHELPETEKEILLLRAAGELSFREIGEIFGKSENWARVTHYRAKQKLIEKMKGG
;
A
#
# COMPACT_ATOMS: atom_id res chain seq x y z
N MET A 1 -9.18 1.16 27.28
CA MET A 1 -8.33 1.42 26.09
C MET A 1 -7.78 2.83 26.29
N SER A 2 -6.45 2.98 26.43
CA SER A 2 -5.80 4.24 26.81
C SER A 2 -5.94 5.29 25.69
N ASP A 3 -6.31 6.53 26.02
CA ASP A 3 -6.56 7.66 25.09
C ASP A 3 -5.45 7.89 24.06
N GLY A 4 -4.19 7.60 24.39
CA GLY A 4 -3.08 7.74 23.46
C GLY A 4 -3.22 6.88 22.20
N MET A 5 -3.85 5.71 22.31
CA MET A 5 -3.98 4.80 21.16
C MET A 5 -5.03 5.28 20.15
N LYS A 6 -6.08 5.93 20.64
CA LYS A 6 -7.10 6.52 19.77
C LYS A 6 -6.50 7.64 18.93
N GLN A 7 -5.63 8.45 19.53
CA GLN A 7 -4.89 9.49 18.83
C GLN A 7 -3.96 8.92 17.74
N TYR A 8 -3.21 7.84 18.02
CA TYR A 8 -2.38 7.19 17.00
C TYR A 8 -3.20 6.57 15.86
N TYR A 9 -4.36 6.00 16.17
CA TYR A 9 -5.25 5.46 15.14
C TYR A 9 -5.86 6.57 14.28
N GLU A 10 -6.28 7.69 14.88
CA GLU A 10 -6.79 8.87 14.17
C GLU A 10 -5.70 9.49 13.26
N GLU A 11 -4.45 9.50 13.72
CA GLU A 11 -3.32 10.08 12.98
C GLU A 11 -2.80 9.18 11.85
N TYR A 12 -2.68 7.87 12.09
CA TYR A 12 -2.01 6.95 11.17
C TYR A 12 -2.93 5.93 10.50
N GLY A 13 -4.15 5.71 11.01
CA GLY A 13 -5.07 4.66 10.57
C GLY A 13 -5.34 4.72 9.08
N ARG A 14 -5.70 5.89 8.57
CA ARG A 14 -5.93 6.10 7.13
C ARG A 14 -4.67 5.89 6.30
N LYS A 15 -3.49 6.30 6.78
CA LYS A 15 -2.23 6.12 6.05
C LYS A 15 -1.84 4.65 5.96
N VAL A 16 -1.99 3.91 7.06
CA VAL A 16 -1.74 2.46 7.11
C VAL A 16 -2.74 1.69 6.24
N PHE A 17 -4.02 2.07 6.25
CA PHE A 17 -5.02 1.52 5.35
C PHE A 17 -4.68 1.74 3.89
N LEU A 18 -4.34 2.98 3.50
CA LEU A 18 -3.94 3.27 2.13
C LEU A 18 -2.67 2.52 1.73
N TYR A 19 -1.72 2.36 2.66
CA TYR A 19 -0.56 1.51 2.44
C TYR A 19 -0.96 0.05 2.19
N LEU A 20 -1.82 -0.54 3.03
CA LEU A 20 -2.27 -1.92 2.85
C LEU A 20 -3.06 -2.12 1.56
N MET A 21 -3.90 -1.15 1.18
CA MET A 21 -4.57 -1.12 -0.13
C MET A 21 -3.60 -1.22 -1.31
N THR A 22 -2.40 -0.63 -1.18
CA THR A 22 -1.37 -0.72 -2.23
C THR A 22 -0.75 -2.12 -2.35
N LEU A 23 -0.90 -2.96 -1.31
CA LEU A 23 -0.37 -4.31 -1.24
C LEU A 23 -1.40 -5.39 -1.60
N CYS A 24 -2.60 -5.32 -1.02
CA CYS A 24 -3.63 -6.35 -1.19
C CYS A 24 -4.62 -6.05 -2.31
N SER A 25 -4.78 -4.77 -2.69
CA SER A 25 -5.81 -4.32 -3.66
C SER A 25 -7.23 -4.80 -3.30
N ASP A 26 -7.51 -5.00 -2.02
CA ASP A 26 -8.79 -5.47 -1.50
C ASP A 26 -9.17 -4.67 -0.23
N PRO A 27 -10.27 -3.88 -0.25
CA PRO A 27 -10.67 -3.02 0.87
C PRO A 27 -10.88 -3.76 2.18
N ASP A 28 -11.57 -4.90 2.14
CA ASP A 28 -11.92 -5.66 3.34
C ASP A 28 -10.65 -6.21 4.00
N THR A 29 -9.77 -6.82 3.20
CA THR A 29 -8.45 -7.28 3.67
C THR A 29 -7.61 -6.12 4.20
N ALA A 30 -7.61 -4.96 3.53
CA ALA A 30 -6.85 -3.80 3.98
C ALA A 30 -7.37 -3.29 5.32
N GLU A 31 -8.69 -3.26 5.52
CA GLU A 31 -9.31 -2.84 6.77
C GLU A 31 -8.97 -3.81 7.91
N GLU A 32 -9.15 -5.12 7.70
CA GLU A 32 -8.79 -6.15 8.67
C GLU A 32 -7.31 -6.07 9.07
N LEU A 33 -6.41 -5.98 8.07
CA LEU A 33 -4.98 -5.86 8.33
C LEU A 33 -4.62 -4.54 9.00
N THR A 34 -5.36 -3.46 8.76
CA THR A 34 -5.16 -2.19 9.47
C THR A 34 -5.49 -2.36 10.94
N GLN A 35 -6.66 -2.91 11.26
CA GLN A 35 -7.06 -3.16 12.64
C GLN A 35 -6.04 -4.06 13.36
N GLU A 36 -5.62 -5.16 12.73
CA GLU A 36 -4.62 -6.07 13.30
C GLU A 36 -3.25 -5.41 13.46
N THR A 37 -2.86 -4.50 12.54
CA THR A 37 -1.62 -3.72 12.65
C THR A 37 -1.60 -2.91 13.94
N PHE A 38 -2.68 -2.17 14.23
CA PHE A 38 -2.77 -1.38 15.45
C PHE A 38 -2.90 -2.25 16.71
N TYR A 39 -3.59 -3.40 16.62
CA TYR A 39 -3.62 -4.38 17.71
C TYR A 39 -2.21 -4.90 18.05
N GLN A 40 -1.42 -5.29 17.06
CA GLN A 40 -0.04 -5.74 17.25
C GLN A 40 0.89 -4.62 17.72
N ALA A 41 0.66 -3.39 17.23
CA ALA A 41 1.39 -2.21 17.69
C ALA A 41 1.18 -1.98 19.19
N ILE A 42 -0.06 -2.05 19.69
CA ILE A 42 -0.35 -1.94 21.14
C ILE A 42 0.43 -2.98 21.93
N LYS A 43 0.39 -4.25 21.50
CA LYS A 43 1.04 -5.35 22.22
C LYS A 43 2.56 -5.22 22.25
N ASN A 44 3.14 -4.52 21.28
CA ASN A 44 4.59 -4.42 21.12
C ASN A 44 5.12 -2.99 21.28
N VAL A 45 4.29 -2.03 21.74
CA VAL A 45 4.70 -0.62 21.86
C VAL A 45 5.91 -0.44 22.78
N GLY A 46 6.03 -1.24 23.84
CA GLY A 46 7.21 -1.23 24.72
C GLY A 46 8.51 -1.74 24.06
N LYS A 47 8.44 -2.33 22.85
CA LYS A 47 9.61 -2.75 22.06
C LYS A 47 10.00 -1.72 21.00
N TYR A 48 9.21 -0.67 20.83
CA TYR A 48 9.54 0.39 19.89
C TYR A 48 10.71 1.22 20.44
N LYS A 49 11.84 1.18 19.75
CA LYS A 49 13.10 1.82 20.18
C LYS A 49 13.27 3.26 19.68
N GLY A 50 12.32 3.79 18.90
CA GLY A 50 12.43 5.13 18.31
C GLY A 50 13.51 5.26 17.22
N GLU A 51 13.98 4.15 16.67
CA GLU A 51 15.02 4.12 15.62
C GLU A 51 14.47 4.50 14.23
N SER A 52 13.14 4.45 14.05
CA SER A 52 12.39 4.87 12.85
C SER A 52 11.29 5.87 13.23
N SER A 53 10.50 6.36 12.27
CA SER A 53 9.23 7.02 12.58
C SER A 53 8.19 6.00 13.08
N VAL A 54 7.17 6.47 13.81
CA VAL A 54 6.04 5.63 14.26
C VAL A 54 5.33 5.03 13.06
N TYR A 55 5.14 5.84 12.02
CA TYR A 55 4.50 5.40 10.79
C TYR A 55 5.28 4.30 10.07
N THR A 56 6.62 4.43 9.96
CA THR A 56 7.46 3.37 9.37
C THR A 56 7.41 2.08 10.17
N TRP A 57 7.37 2.19 11.49
CA TRP A 57 7.21 1.02 12.35
C TRP A 57 5.85 0.33 12.13
N LEU A 58 4.76 1.10 12.00
CA LEU A 58 3.43 0.58 11.66
C LEU A 58 3.42 -0.08 10.27
N CYS A 59 4.04 0.52 9.26
CA CYS A 59 4.20 -0.08 7.93
C CYS A 59 4.97 -1.42 7.99
N GLY A 60 6.01 -1.53 8.82
CA GLY A 60 6.74 -2.77 9.03
C GLY A 60 5.85 -3.89 9.60
N ILE A 61 4.99 -3.57 10.57
CA ILE A 61 4.00 -4.50 11.12
C ILE A 61 2.99 -4.90 10.05
N ALA A 62 2.38 -3.92 9.36
CA ALA A 62 1.39 -4.13 8.31
C ALA A 62 1.92 -5.04 7.19
N LYS A 63 3.14 -4.80 6.71
CA LYS A 63 3.79 -5.63 5.69
C LYS A 63 3.96 -7.07 6.15
N LYS A 64 4.39 -7.28 7.40
CA LYS A 64 4.56 -8.63 7.95
C LYS A 64 3.23 -9.37 8.01
N LEU A 65 2.15 -8.69 8.42
CA LEU A 65 0.81 -9.26 8.45
C LEU A 65 0.32 -9.60 7.03
N TRP A 66 0.48 -8.69 6.07
CA TRP A 66 0.18 -8.96 4.66
C TRP A 66 0.93 -10.17 4.11
N LEU A 67 2.25 -10.26 4.34
CA LEU A 67 3.04 -11.41 3.86
C LEU A 67 2.60 -12.74 4.48
N ASN A 68 2.06 -12.72 5.70
CA ASN A 68 1.46 -13.92 6.31
C ASN A 68 0.15 -14.28 5.63
N GLU A 69 -0.72 -13.29 5.41
CA GLU A 69 -2.02 -13.47 4.77
C GLU A 69 -1.89 -13.91 3.30
N ALA A 70 -1.02 -13.28 2.53
CA ALA A 70 -0.72 -13.65 1.15
C ALA A 70 -0.17 -15.09 1.05
N ARG A 71 0.69 -15.51 2.00
CA ARG A 71 1.14 -16.91 2.08
C ARG A 71 -0.02 -17.85 2.39
N ARG A 72 -0.90 -17.50 3.33
CA ARG A 72 -2.09 -18.29 3.68
C ARG A 72 -2.99 -18.49 2.46
N ARG A 73 -3.28 -17.43 1.70
CA ARG A 73 -4.07 -17.48 0.45
C ARG A 73 -3.42 -18.32 -0.64
N LYS A 74 -2.08 -18.36 -0.69
CA LYS A 74 -1.34 -19.18 -1.66
C LYS A 74 -1.35 -20.68 -1.32
N TYR A 75 -1.35 -21.03 -0.03
CA TYR A 75 -1.36 -22.44 0.42
C TYR A 75 -2.77 -23.01 0.64
N HIS A 76 -3.75 -22.15 0.88
CA HIS A 76 -5.18 -22.48 0.86
C HIS A 76 -5.83 -21.61 -0.20
N PRO A 77 -5.87 -22.04 -1.48
CA PRO A 77 -6.71 -21.37 -2.46
C PRO A 77 -8.14 -21.49 -1.95
N VAL A 78 -8.63 -20.39 -1.38
CA VAL A 78 -10.07 -20.21 -1.20
C VAL A 78 -10.65 -20.29 -2.60
N ALA A 79 -11.70 -21.10 -2.76
CA ALA A 79 -12.34 -21.37 -4.04
C ALA A 79 -12.60 -20.06 -4.81
N GLU A 80 -12.50 -20.20 -6.13
CA GLU A 80 -12.54 -19.20 -7.20
C GLU A 80 -13.29 -17.90 -6.87
N PRO A 81 -12.77 -16.73 -7.28
CA PRO A 81 -13.58 -15.52 -7.27
C PRO A 81 -14.80 -15.73 -8.16
N ASP A 82 -15.97 -15.49 -7.58
CA ASP A 82 -17.24 -15.37 -8.29
C ASP A 82 -17.06 -14.41 -9.48
N PRO A 83 -17.44 -14.79 -10.72
CA PRO A 83 -17.32 -13.91 -11.88
C PRO A 83 -18.26 -12.69 -11.83
N THR A 84 -18.98 -12.45 -10.73
CA THR A 84 -19.78 -11.25 -10.51
C THR A 84 -19.05 -10.14 -9.74
N ALA A 85 -17.75 -9.94 -9.99
CA ALA A 85 -17.16 -8.64 -9.74
C ALA A 85 -17.83 -7.66 -10.73
N GLU A 86 -18.94 -7.09 -10.29
CA GLU A 86 -19.73 -6.12 -11.05
C GLU A 86 -18.80 -5.07 -11.63
N ASP A 87 -18.81 -5.01 -12.95
CA ASP A 87 -18.29 -3.91 -13.74
C ASP A 87 -18.97 -2.65 -13.23
N LEU A 88 -18.28 -1.92 -12.34
CA LEU A 88 -18.69 -0.60 -11.88
C LEU A 88 -18.48 0.39 -13.03
N SER A 89 -19.23 0.21 -14.12
CA SER A 89 -19.41 1.21 -15.15
C SER A 89 -20.33 2.31 -14.60
N PRO A 90 -19.85 3.53 -14.31
CA PRO A 90 -20.72 4.62 -13.92
C PRO A 90 -21.39 5.20 -15.17
N ARG A 91 -22.66 5.60 -15.02
CA ARG A 91 -23.45 6.32 -16.02
C ARG A 91 -22.80 7.67 -16.40
N PRO A 92 -23.09 8.20 -17.60
CA PRO A 92 -22.26 9.24 -18.23
C PRO A 92 -22.68 10.63 -17.79
N ASP A 93 -21.92 11.20 -16.86
CA ASP A 93 -21.98 12.61 -16.51
C ASP A 93 -20.52 13.11 -16.45
N GLU A 94 -20.28 14.39 -16.74
CA GLU A 94 -19.01 15.12 -17.03
C GLU A 94 -17.74 14.80 -16.19
N LYS A 95 -17.82 13.94 -15.17
CA LYS A 95 -16.71 13.24 -14.49
C LYS A 95 -16.04 12.15 -15.34
N ALA A 96 -16.62 11.75 -16.48
CA ALA A 96 -16.15 10.61 -17.28
C ALA A 96 -14.69 10.75 -17.76
N GLU A 97 -14.25 11.93 -18.21
CA GLU A 97 -12.87 12.12 -18.71
C GLU A 97 -11.81 12.06 -17.60
N GLU A 98 -12.05 12.67 -16.44
CA GLU A 98 -11.16 12.54 -15.28
C GLU A 98 -11.09 11.10 -14.76
N ASN A 99 -12.22 10.39 -14.79
CA ASN A 99 -12.27 8.99 -14.38
C ASN A 99 -11.51 8.10 -15.38
N ASP A 100 -11.62 8.40 -16.68
CA ASP A 100 -10.89 7.68 -17.72
C ASP A 100 -9.38 7.89 -17.65
N GLU A 101 -8.91 9.10 -17.31
CA GLU A 101 -7.48 9.39 -17.14
C GLU A 101 -6.92 8.73 -15.87
N LYS A 102 -7.67 8.77 -14.75
CA LYS A 102 -7.32 8.04 -13.52
C LYS A 102 -7.29 6.53 -13.75
N MET A 103 -8.28 5.98 -14.45
CA MET A 103 -8.35 4.55 -14.77
C MET A 103 -7.25 4.13 -15.75
N ARG A 104 -6.85 5.00 -16.69
CA ARG A 104 -5.68 4.78 -17.55
C ARG A 104 -4.39 4.76 -16.73
N LEU A 105 -4.20 5.72 -15.81
CA LEU A 105 -3.05 5.75 -14.92
C LEU A 105 -2.96 4.50 -14.04
N LEU A 106 -4.08 4.07 -13.45
CA LEU A 106 -4.17 2.85 -12.65
C LEU A 106 -3.78 1.61 -13.48
N ARG A 107 -4.31 1.46 -14.70
CA ARG A 107 -3.93 0.37 -15.60
C ARG A 107 -2.43 0.39 -15.91
N ARG A 108 -1.84 1.55 -16.21
CA ARG A 108 -0.40 1.67 -16.46
C ARG A 108 0.45 1.37 -15.21
N LEU A 109 -0.03 1.70 -14.02
CA LEU A 109 0.61 1.33 -12.75
C LEU A 109 0.58 -0.18 -12.53
N HIS A 110 -0.51 -0.88 -12.88
CA HIS A 110 -0.60 -2.34 -12.80
C HIS A 110 0.33 -3.07 -13.78
N GLU A 111 0.77 -2.41 -14.86
CA GLU A 111 1.75 -2.96 -15.81
C GLU A 111 3.21 -2.85 -15.32
N LEU A 112 3.47 -2.14 -14.21
CA LEU A 112 4.81 -2.06 -13.64
C LEU A 112 5.14 -3.32 -12.84
N PRO A 113 6.42 -3.74 -12.78
CA PRO A 113 6.88 -4.74 -11.83
C PRO A 113 6.43 -4.39 -10.41
N GLU A 114 6.04 -5.40 -9.63
CA GLU A 114 5.41 -5.21 -8.32
C GLU A 114 6.22 -4.29 -7.39
N THR A 115 7.54 -4.50 -7.29
CA THR A 115 8.45 -3.65 -6.51
C THR A 115 8.50 -2.20 -6.97
N GLU A 116 8.41 -1.96 -8.29
CA GLU A 116 8.44 -0.61 -8.86
C GLU A 116 7.13 0.14 -8.58
N LYS A 117 6.00 -0.55 -8.74
CA LYS A 117 4.66 -0.07 -8.37
C LYS A 117 4.59 0.25 -6.88
N GLU A 118 5.03 -0.68 -6.04
CA GLU A 118 5.01 -0.56 -4.58
C GLU A 118 5.84 0.63 -4.09
N ILE A 119 7.03 0.86 -4.66
CA ILE A 119 7.86 2.03 -4.31
C ILE A 119 7.22 3.36 -4.72
N LEU A 120 6.58 3.44 -5.89
CA LEU A 120 5.85 4.64 -6.32
C LEU A 120 4.69 4.92 -5.36
N LEU A 121 3.92 3.89 -5.01
CA LEU A 121 2.79 4.00 -4.10
C LEU A 121 3.22 4.36 -2.67
N LEU A 122 4.28 3.74 -2.17
CA LEU A 122 4.87 4.06 -0.87
C LEU A 122 5.38 5.50 -0.79
N ARG A 123 5.92 6.03 -1.90
CA ARG A 123 6.38 7.43 -1.94
C ARG A 123 5.22 8.41 -2.08
N ALA A 124 4.25 8.11 -2.94
CA ALA A 124 3.18 9.04 -3.31
C ALA A 124 1.98 9.00 -2.35
N ALA A 125 1.49 7.81 -2.01
CA ALA A 125 0.35 7.61 -1.10
C ALA A 125 0.81 7.33 0.33
N GLY A 126 1.92 6.60 0.49
CA GLY A 126 2.49 6.30 1.79
C GLY A 126 3.29 7.46 2.40
N GLU A 127 3.61 8.53 1.66
CA GLU A 127 4.43 9.66 2.12
C GLU A 127 5.82 9.30 2.70
N LEU A 128 6.31 8.08 2.48
CA LEU A 128 7.55 7.62 3.07
C LEU A 128 8.77 8.30 2.46
N SER A 129 9.81 8.51 3.27
CA SER A 129 11.13 8.88 2.78
C SER A 129 11.80 7.70 2.06
N PHE A 130 12.77 7.99 1.19
CA PHE A 130 13.53 6.92 0.51
C PHE A 130 14.30 6.02 1.48
N ARG A 131 14.69 6.56 2.64
CA ARG A 131 15.33 5.79 3.69
C ARG A 131 14.36 4.76 4.27
N GLU A 132 13.17 5.18 4.65
CA GLU A 132 12.12 4.30 5.20
C GLU A 132 11.69 3.25 4.18
N ILE A 133 11.57 3.62 2.90
CA ILE A 133 11.32 2.66 1.82
C ILE A 133 12.47 1.63 1.75
N GLY A 134 13.72 2.08 1.81
CA GLY A 134 14.88 1.17 1.88
C GLY A 134 14.76 0.17 3.03
N GLU A 135 14.45 0.66 4.23
CA GLU A 135 14.25 -0.17 5.44
C GLU A 135 13.12 -1.20 5.23
N ILE A 136 11.98 -0.81 4.65
CA ILE A 136 10.85 -1.71 4.34
C ILE A 136 11.23 -2.84 3.37
N PHE A 137 12.15 -2.59 2.43
CA PHE A 137 12.62 -3.60 1.47
C PHE A 137 13.89 -4.34 1.91
N GLY A 138 14.48 -3.98 3.06
CA GLY A 138 15.78 -4.50 3.48
C GLY A 138 16.91 -4.10 2.52
N LYS A 139 16.85 -2.87 1.99
CA LYS A 139 17.75 -2.29 0.99
C LYS A 139 18.24 -0.91 1.43
N SER A 140 19.17 -0.32 0.69
CA SER A 140 19.67 1.03 0.97
C SER A 140 18.73 2.13 0.49
N GLU A 141 18.82 3.33 1.09
CA GLU A 141 18.10 4.52 0.61
C GLU A 141 18.39 4.81 -0.88
N ASN A 142 19.65 4.63 -1.29
CA ASN A 142 20.05 4.84 -2.69
C ASN A 142 19.34 3.85 -3.64
N TRP A 143 19.20 2.58 -3.23
CA TRP A 143 18.43 1.62 -4.00
C TRP A 143 16.97 2.05 -4.15
N ALA A 144 16.35 2.59 -3.10
CA ALA A 144 14.97 3.09 -3.15
C ALA A 144 14.85 4.29 -4.11
N ARG A 145 15.79 5.26 -4.05
CA ARG A 145 15.83 6.42 -4.99
C ARG A 145 15.95 5.99 -6.43
N VAL A 146 16.91 5.11 -6.73
CA VAL A 146 17.17 4.63 -8.09
C VAL A 146 15.97 3.84 -8.62
N THR A 147 15.38 2.98 -7.81
CA THR A 147 14.23 2.17 -8.20
C THR A 147 12.99 3.04 -8.42
N HIS A 148 12.72 4.00 -7.51
CA HIS A 148 11.65 4.97 -7.67
C HIS A 148 11.82 5.80 -8.95
N TYR A 149 13.03 6.29 -9.22
CA TYR A 149 13.31 7.07 -10.42
C TYR A 149 13.03 6.26 -11.69
N ARG A 150 13.54 5.01 -11.77
CA ARG A 150 13.30 4.11 -12.91
C ARG A 150 11.82 3.79 -13.09
N ALA A 151 11.12 3.49 -12.00
CA ALA A 151 9.68 3.24 -12.01
C ALA A 151 8.91 4.45 -12.55
N LYS A 152 9.27 5.66 -12.10
CA LYS A 152 8.67 6.91 -12.57
C LYS A 152 8.93 7.14 -14.06
N GLN A 153 10.15 6.89 -14.55
CA GLN A 153 10.46 7.02 -15.98
C GLN A 153 9.63 6.06 -16.83
N LYS A 154 9.56 4.78 -16.44
CA LYS A 154 8.72 3.78 -17.13
C LYS A 154 7.24 4.17 -17.16
N LEU A 155 6.72 4.71 -16.06
CA LEU A 155 5.34 5.18 -16.01
C LEU A 155 5.12 6.36 -16.98
N ILE A 156 6.04 7.33 -17.01
CA ILE A 156 6.00 8.47 -17.92
C ILE A 156 6.06 8.00 -19.39
N GLU A 157 6.94 7.06 -19.73
CA GLU A 157 7.02 6.48 -21.08
C GLU A 157 5.70 5.81 -21.48
N LYS A 158 5.11 5.02 -20.58
CA LYS A 158 3.81 4.37 -20.79
C LYS A 158 2.65 5.36 -20.93
N MET A 159 2.74 6.54 -20.31
CA MET A 159 1.77 7.63 -20.46
C MET A 159 1.93 8.37 -21.79
N LYS A 160 3.14 8.42 -22.36
CA LYS A 160 3.41 9.05 -23.66
C LYS A 160 3.13 8.14 -24.87
N GLY A 161 3.16 6.82 -24.68
CA GLY A 161 2.91 5.82 -25.71
C GLY A 161 1.45 5.38 -25.84
N GLY A 162 0.50 6.33 -25.71
CA GLY A 162 -0.94 6.11 -25.88
C GLY A 162 -1.46 6.79 -27.13
#